data_AF-A0A2I4H7P9-F1
#
_entry.id   AF-A0A2I4H7P9-F1
#
_cell.length_a   1.000
_cell.length_b   1.000
_cell.length_c   1.000
_cell.angle_alpha   90.00
_cell.angle_beta   90.00
_cell.angle_gamma   90.00
#
_symmetry.space_group_name_H-M   'P 1'
#
loop_
_entity.id
_entity.type
_entity.pdbx_description
1 polymer ?
#
loop_
_entity_poly.entity_id
_entity_poly.type
_entity_poly.pdbx_seq_one_letter_code
_entity_poly.pdbx_strand_id
1 'polypeptide(L)'
;MIYMFLSEPIWDENGDDASSGVRISLLNELESVIWSLMMSGGRSEVRLWLCNTIAGIRSITSHHQCELFASLLRSKPRKRALASQLLQMIFEKRPQKAGLILAKKSYVLKKFFQGNPRRILQWFSNFAAGGGLDHRKGAKALSQFAFVNRDICWEELEWKGKHGQSPAMVATKPHYFLDLDVQQTVENFLVNVPEFWSSNEFAESLKDGEILFVDRQFFVEYFVDLMYEEDSRDVWEVINQFLFEESFSSLCHHLLIILEERDLHSFLELLCKLLDPRMEPKEFGNSSYLFEVIISKCGNCGSIDQMMLLNAIITQGRQLLRFLHEEGGLEEHSKIKDIMSRLRAIPSNANSLVPIFMQCFKKRTIKAIKWLGLQAWVLYYILSEECHTLDSWELLFRDNNMGFRRSNQYRLLDHDELSEESDSDSGRKASIRVKHRRKEKRRKRRKSFGGDDSRDNELPDFYAINTRGLQANAASWLLSIDGYSVSWSSVDLPEHISKHCLSTWMKLVFAKWE
;
A
#
# COMPACT_ATOMS: atom_id res chain seq x y z
N MET A 1 -32.49 22.07 -2.86
CA MET A 1 -32.09 21.26 -4.03
C MET A 1 -30.57 21.27 -4.09
N ILE A 2 -29.94 20.10 -4.10
CA ILE A 2 -28.48 19.96 -4.20
C ILE A 2 -28.11 19.91 -5.69
N TYR A 3 -27.36 20.90 -6.16
CA TYR A 3 -26.86 20.94 -7.53
C TYR A 3 -25.43 20.39 -7.59
N MET A 4 -25.18 19.46 -8.51
CA MET A 4 -23.88 18.79 -8.69
C MET A 4 -23.00 19.43 -9.78
N PHE A 5 -23.53 20.41 -10.53
CA PHE A 5 -22.76 21.20 -11.51
C PHE A 5 -21.99 20.33 -12.51
N LEU A 6 -22.67 19.33 -13.08
CA LEU A 6 -22.06 18.36 -13.99
C LEU A 6 -22.11 18.81 -15.46
N SER A 7 -22.94 19.80 -15.80
CA SER A 7 -23.03 20.38 -17.14
C SER A 7 -22.01 21.52 -17.30
N GLU A 8 -21.49 21.71 -18.51
CA GLU A 8 -20.64 22.87 -18.81
C GLU A 8 -21.46 24.15 -18.58
N PRO A 9 -20.98 25.09 -17.77
CA PRO A 9 -21.76 26.27 -17.46
C PRO A 9 -21.74 27.29 -18.59
N ILE A 10 -22.77 28.14 -18.64
CA ILE A 10 -22.86 29.21 -19.64
C ILE A 10 -21.95 30.36 -19.19
N TRP A 11 -20.85 30.56 -19.91
CA TRP A 11 -19.78 31.51 -19.54
C TRP A 11 -20.16 32.99 -19.72
N ASP A 12 -21.25 33.29 -20.44
CA ASP A 12 -21.65 34.64 -20.86
C ASP A 12 -22.58 35.37 -19.86
N GLU A 13 -23.05 34.68 -18.81
CA GLU A 13 -23.78 35.35 -17.73
C GLU A 13 -22.78 35.92 -16.73
N ASN A 14 -22.76 37.25 -16.57
CA ASN A 14 -22.23 37.93 -15.40
C ASN A 14 -23.04 37.48 -14.17
N GLY A 15 -22.75 36.28 -13.68
CA GLY A 15 -23.31 35.76 -12.44
C GLY A 15 -22.97 36.70 -11.29
N ASP A 16 -23.93 36.87 -10.39
CA ASP A 16 -23.94 37.81 -9.27
C ASP A 16 -22.65 37.71 -8.43
N ASP A 17 -21.70 38.63 -8.71
CA ASP A 17 -20.31 38.66 -8.19
C ASP A 17 -20.26 38.63 -6.65
N ALA A 18 -21.30 39.19 -6.00
CA ALA A 18 -21.45 39.22 -4.56
C ALA A 18 -21.65 37.81 -3.94
N SER A 19 -22.49 36.97 -4.54
CA SER A 19 -22.79 35.62 -4.04
C SER A 19 -21.57 34.70 -4.12
N SER A 20 -20.76 34.86 -5.17
CA SER A 20 -19.51 34.12 -5.34
C SER A 20 -18.40 34.58 -4.42
N GLY A 21 -18.30 35.88 -4.15
CA GLY A 21 -17.36 36.41 -3.16
C GLY A 21 -17.62 35.83 -1.77
N VAL A 22 -18.89 35.73 -1.38
CA VAL A 22 -19.31 35.11 -0.11
C VAL A 22 -18.95 33.62 -0.08
N ARG A 23 -19.25 32.86 -1.15
CA ARG A 23 -18.92 31.44 -1.24
C ARG A 23 -17.41 31.20 -1.10
N ILE A 24 -16.59 31.96 -1.82
CA ILE A 24 -15.13 31.82 -1.75
C ILE A 24 -14.59 32.20 -0.35
N SER A 25 -15.14 33.25 0.26
CA SER A 25 -14.79 33.62 1.64
C SER A 25 -15.09 32.47 2.61
N LEU A 26 -16.27 31.85 2.50
CA LEU A 26 -16.65 30.70 3.33
C LEU A 26 -15.77 29.48 3.09
N LEU A 27 -15.36 29.21 1.84
CA LEU A 27 -14.40 28.13 1.54
C LEU A 27 -13.03 28.40 2.16
N ASN A 28 -12.56 29.66 2.15
CA ASN A 28 -11.30 30.01 2.82
C ASN A 28 -11.42 29.93 4.35
N GLU A 29 -12.57 30.29 4.92
CA GLU A 29 -12.86 30.11 6.35
C GLU A 29 -12.84 28.62 6.71
N LEU A 30 -13.51 27.79 5.91
CA LEU A 30 -13.52 26.33 6.06
C LEU A 30 -12.12 25.73 6.01
N GLU A 31 -11.31 26.16 5.03
CA GLU A 31 -9.91 25.78 4.93
C GLU A 31 -9.14 26.06 6.22
N SER A 32 -9.30 27.25 6.79
CA SER A 32 -8.60 27.64 8.01
C SER A 32 -8.99 26.75 9.19
N VAL A 33 -10.28 26.34 9.28
CA VAL A 33 -10.75 25.46 10.34
C VAL A 33 -10.18 24.04 10.16
N ILE A 34 -10.28 23.48 8.94
CA ILE A 34 -9.71 22.16 8.62
C ILE A 34 -8.19 22.14 8.87
N TRP A 35 -7.49 23.18 8.44
CA TRP A 35 -6.05 23.31 8.66
C TRP A 35 -5.71 23.34 10.16
N SER A 36 -6.43 24.14 10.95
CA SER A 36 -6.20 24.22 12.40
C SER A 36 -6.30 22.85 13.06
N LEU A 37 -7.32 22.07 12.71
CA LEU A 37 -7.55 20.71 13.21
C LEU A 37 -6.43 19.74 12.83
N MET A 38 -5.98 19.79 11.58
CA MET A 38 -4.87 18.96 11.11
C MET A 38 -3.57 19.28 11.86
N MET A 39 -3.38 20.53 12.28
CA MET A 39 -2.16 20.99 12.95
C MET A 39 -2.18 20.81 14.48
N SER A 40 -3.35 20.79 15.12
CA SER A 40 -3.49 20.75 16.58
C SER A 40 -3.48 19.34 17.18
N GLY A 41 -3.68 18.28 16.37
CA GLY A 41 -3.69 16.90 16.85
C GLY A 41 -3.62 15.82 15.76
N GLY A 42 -4.14 16.10 14.55
CA GLY A 42 -4.26 15.12 13.47
C GLY A 42 -3.04 14.93 12.57
N ARG A 43 -1.90 15.57 12.88
CA ARG A 43 -0.79 15.68 11.91
C ARG A 43 -0.22 14.33 11.49
N SER A 44 -0.06 13.41 12.43
CA SER A 44 0.44 12.05 12.17
C SER A 44 -0.54 11.24 11.31
N GLU A 45 -1.84 11.39 11.56
CA GLU A 45 -2.87 10.67 10.82
C GLU A 45 -2.99 11.18 9.38
N VAL A 46 -3.04 12.49 9.19
CA VAL A 46 -3.06 13.10 7.86
C VAL A 46 -1.80 12.73 7.06
N ARG A 47 -0.66 12.68 7.73
CA ARG A 47 0.59 12.21 7.12
C ARG A 47 0.46 10.76 6.66
N LEU A 48 -0.11 9.87 7.48
CA LEU A 48 -0.34 8.48 7.10
C LEU A 48 -1.27 8.38 5.89
N TRP A 49 -2.35 9.17 5.86
CA TRP A 49 -3.24 9.21 4.71
C TRP A 49 -2.51 9.62 3.43
N LEU A 50 -1.59 10.59 3.52
CA LEU A 50 -0.77 11.01 2.38
C LEU A 50 0.13 9.88 1.90
N CYS A 51 0.83 9.19 2.81
CA CYS A 51 1.66 8.03 2.49
C CYS A 51 0.86 6.93 1.79
N ASN A 52 -0.36 6.62 2.28
CA ASN A 52 -1.23 5.61 1.68
C ASN A 52 -1.73 6.01 0.29
N THR A 53 -2.08 7.28 0.08
CA THR A 53 -2.48 7.77 -1.25
C THR A 53 -1.33 7.65 -2.25
N ILE A 54 -0.10 8.02 -1.83
CA ILE A 54 1.11 7.89 -2.65
C ILE A 54 1.38 6.42 -2.98
N ALA A 55 1.26 5.51 -2.00
CA ALA A 55 1.45 4.08 -2.21
C ALA A 55 0.49 3.47 -3.25
N GLY A 56 -0.64 4.13 -3.53
CA GLY A 56 -1.61 3.70 -4.54
C GLY A 56 -1.34 4.23 -5.95
N ILE A 57 -0.29 5.03 -6.18
CA ILE A 57 0.06 5.54 -7.52
C ILE A 57 0.54 4.38 -8.40
N ARG A 58 -0.01 4.29 -9.62
CA ARG A 58 0.24 3.17 -10.55
C ARG A 58 1.10 3.53 -11.76
N SER A 59 1.30 4.82 -12.04
CA SER A 59 2.07 5.28 -13.20
C SER A 59 3.60 5.17 -13.02
N ILE A 60 4.07 4.96 -11.80
CA ILE A 60 5.49 4.85 -11.50
C ILE A 60 6.02 3.50 -12.01
N THR A 61 6.96 3.57 -12.94
CA THR A 61 7.68 2.40 -13.43
C THR A 61 8.69 1.91 -12.40
N SER A 62 9.07 0.62 -12.45
CA SER A 62 10.12 0.07 -11.58
C SER A 62 11.45 0.82 -11.68
N HIS A 63 11.76 1.38 -12.86
CA HIS A 63 12.95 2.22 -13.05
C HIS A 63 12.85 3.54 -12.28
N HIS A 64 11.73 4.27 -12.43
CA HIS A 64 11.48 5.52 -11.71
C HIS A 64 11.45 5.31 -10.20
N GLN A 65 10.84 4.21 -9.73
CA GLN A 65 10.85 3.82 -8.33
C GLN A 65 12.27 3.61 -7.80
N CYS A 66 13.09 2.85 -8.51
CA CYS A 66 14.48 2.60 -8.13
C CYS A 66 15.27 3.92 -8.06
N GLU A 67 15.15 4.78 -9.08
CA GLU A 67 15.78 6.09 -9.11
C GLU A 67 15.35 6.97 -7.92
N LEU A 68 14.06 6.97 -7.62
CA LEU A 68 13.48 7.79 -6.57
C LEU A 68 13.99 7.37 -5.18
N PHE A 69 13.91 6.09 -4.81
CA PHE A 69 14.39 5.65 -3.49
C PHE A 69 15.92 5.67 -3.39
N ALA A 70 16.63 5.34 -4.48
CA ALA A 70 18.09 5.35 -4.46
C ALA A 70 18.66 6.78 -4.38
N SER A 71 18.05 7.76 -5.06
CA SER A 71 18.42 9.17 -4.92
C SER A 71 18.15 9.69 -3.51
N LEU A 72 17.03 9.28 -2.90
CA LEU A 72 16.71 9.61 -1.52
C LEU A 72 17.74 9.04 -0.54
N LEU A 73 18.15 7.78 -0.70
CA LEU A 73 19.17 7.14 0.14
C LEU A 73 20.57 7.77 -0.01
N ARG A 74 20.92 8.24 -1.21
CA ARG A 74 22.22 8.89 -1.51
C ARG A 74 22.26 10.37 -1.15
N SER A 75 21.12 11.01 -0.94
CA SER A 75 21.06 12.41 -0.55
C SER A 75 21.69 12.66 0.83
N LYS A 76 22.10 13.92 1.08
CA LYS A 76 22.63 14.37 2.37
C LYS A 76 21.54 15.14 3.13
N PRO A 77 21.43 14.97 4.47
CA PRO A 77 22.22 14.09 5.33
C PRO A 77 21.91 12.60 5.09
N ARG A 78 22.87 11.72 5.45
CA ARG A 78 22.72 10.27 5.26
C ARG A 78 21.53 9.74 6.07
N LYS A 79 20.58 9.13 5.38
CA LYS A 79 19.33 8.64 5.97
C LYS A 79 19.49 7.24 6.55
N ARG A 80 20.26 7.13 7.64
CA ARG A 80 20.56 5.83 8.28
C ARG A 80 19.30 5.06 8.68
N ALA A 81 18.30 5.71 9.26
CA ALA A 81 17.04 5.05 9.63
C ALA A 81 16.31 4.47 8.40
N LEU A 82 16.28 5.20 7.29
CA LEU A 82 15.70 4.74 6.03
C LEU A 82 16.46 3.54 5.46
N ALA A 83 17.80 3.63 5.41
CA ALA A 83 18.65 2.54 4.95
C ALA A 83 18.46 1.29 5.82
N SER A 84 18.39 1.46 7.14
CA SER A 84 18.12 0.37 8.09
C SER A 84 16.79 -0.31 7.80
N GLN A 85 15.70 0.45 7.62
CA GLN A 85 14.39 -0.12 7.30
C GLN A 85 14.38 -0.87 5.97
N LEU A 86 15.05 -0.34 4.94
CA LEU A 86 15.16 -1.00 3.66
C LEU A 86 15.96 -2.32 3.75
N LEU A 87 17.10 -2.30 4.44
CA LEU A 87 17.91 -3.50 4.65
C LEU A 87 17.15 -4.56 5.44
N GLN A 88 16.38 -4.13 6.42
CA GLN A 88 15.46 -5.00 7.16
C GLN A 88 14.45 -5.70 6.25
N MET A 89 13.82 -4.95 5.33
CA MET A 89 12.92 -5.55 4.33
C MET A 89 13.66 -6.54 3.41
N ILE A 90 14.89 -6.22 3.00
CA ILE A 90 15.72 -7.12 2.20
C ILE A 90 16.01 -8.42 2.97
N PHE A 91 16.36 -8.32 4.26
CA PHE A 91 16.66 -9.49 5.08
C PHE A 91 15.43 -10.37 5.29
N GLU A 92 14.24 -9.78 5.44
CA GLU A 92 12.99 -10.53 5.59
C GLU A 92 12.55 -11.22 4.30
N LYS A 93 12.58 -10.50 3.18
CA LYS A 93 12.00 -10.99 1.91
C LYS A 93 13.00 -11.74 1.03
N ARG A 94 14.27 -11.33 1.05
CA ARG A 94 15.34 -11.83 0.16
C ARG A 94 16.67 -11.99 0.91
N PRO A 95 16.72 -12.75 2.04
CA PRO A 95 17.92 -12.90 2.86
C PRO A 95 19.12 -13.42 2.06
N GLN A 96 18.89 -14.23 1.02
CA GLN A 96 19.95 -14.80 0.19
C GLN A 96 20.80 -13.72 -0.51
N LYS A 97 20.20 -12.59 -0.91
CA LYS A 97 20.93 -11.50 -1.57
C LYS A 97 22.00 -10.89 -0.66
N ALA A 98 21.66 -10.69 0.62
CA ALA A 98 22.61 -10.22 1.63
C ALA A 98 23.56 -11.35 2.09
N GLY A 99 23.08 -12.59 2.17
CA GLY A 99 23.88 -13.78 2.46
C GLY A 99 25.04 -13.97 1.48
N LEU A 100 24.81 -13.77 0.18
CA LEU A 100 25.86 -13.83 -0.85
C LEU A 100 26.96 -12.79 -0.66
N ILE A 101 26.62 -11.57 -0.24
CA ILE A 101 27.61 -10.51 0.05
C ILE A 101 28.44 -10.92 1.27
N LEU A 102 27.75 -11.40 2.32
CA LEU A 102 28.40 -11.83 3.55
C LEU A 102 29.30 -13.05 3.33
N ALA A 103 28.92 -13.98 2.44
CA ALA A 103 29.75 -15.12 2.05
C ALA A 103 31.10 -14.70 1.47
N LYS A 104 31.14 -13.64 0.64
CA LYS A 104 32.40 -13.09 0.11
C LYS A 104 33.25 -12.42 1.20
N LYS A 105 32.62 -11.94 2.29
CA LYS A 105 33.25 -11.26 3.42
C LYS A 105 33.14 -12.07 4.72
N SER A 106 33.18 -13.41 4.61
CA SER A 106 32.91 -14.33 5.73
C SER A 106 33.83 -14.11 6.93
N TYR A 107 35.07 -13.65 6.68
CA TYR A 107 36.08 -13.35 7.70
C TYR A 107 35.61 -12.32 8.75
N VAL A 108 34.67 -11.43 8.41
CA VAL A 108 34.12 -10.43 9.35
C VAL A 108 33.40 -11.11 10.52
N LEU A 109 32.85 -12.31 10.31
CA LEU A 109 32.11 -13.04 11.33
C LEU A 109 33.00 -13.56 12.47
N LYS A 110 34.34 -13.56 12.29
CA LYS A 110 35.27 -13.80 13.41
C LYS A 110 34.99 -12.84 14.58
N LYS A 111 34.86 -11.54 14.29
CA LYS A 111 34.53 -10.53 15.31
C LYS A 111 33.08 -10.63 15.80
N PHE A 112 32.17 -11.10 14.95
CA PHE A 112 30.76 -11.26 15.30
C PHE A 112 30.54 -12.31 16.41
N PHE A 113 31.28 -13.43 16.35
CA PHE A 113 31.19 -14.51 17.33
C PHE A 113 32.09 -14.32 18.54
N GLN A 114 33.19 -13.56 18.41
CA GLN A 114 34.15 -13.35 19.49
C GLN A 114 33.50 -12.81 20.77
N GLY A 115 33.65 -13.54 21.86
CA GLY A 115 33.14 -13.18 23.18
C GLY A 115 31.60 -13.23 23.31
N ASN A 116 30.88 -13.85 22.38
CA ASN A 116 29.43 -13.94 22.41
C ASN A 116 28.91 -15.38 22.29
N PRO A 117 28.82 -16.11 23.43
CA PRO A 117 28.37 -17.50 23.46
C PRO A 117 26.99 -17.73 22.85
N ARG A 118 26.07 -16.76 22.99
CA ARG A 118 24.71 -16.89 22.47
C ARG A 118 24.69 -16.97 20.94
N ARG A 119 25.42 -16.08 20.26
CA ARG A 119 25.54 -16.09 18.79
C ARG A 119 26.19 -17.38 18.31
N ILE A 120 27.24 -17.84 19.00
CA ILE A 120 27.92 -19.11 18.71
C ILE A 120 26.93 -20.27 18.77
N LEU A 121 26.24 -20.43 19.90
CA LEU A 121 25.32 -21.55 20.10
C LEU A 121 24.15 -21.52 19.09
N GLN A 122 23.59 -20.35 18.79
CA GLN A 122 22.48 -20.23 17.83
C GLN A 122 22.88 -20.67 16.41
N TRP A 123 24.13 -20.41 16.00
CA TRP A 123 24.60 -20.73 14.66
C TRP A 123 25.16 -22.15 14.54
N PHE A 124 26.00 -22.56 15.49
CA PHE A 124 26.80 -23.79 15.39
C PHE A 124 26.20 -25.02 16.08
N SER A 125 25.12 -24.92 16.85
CA SER A 125 24.54 -26.09 17.56
C SER A 125 23.66 -27.00 16.71
N ASN A 126 23.49 -26.73 15.42
CA ASN A 126 22.52 -27.39 14.54
C ASN A 126 23.06 -28.71 13.94
N PHE A 127 23.65 -29.56 14.78
CA PHE A 127 24.08 -30.92 14.42
C PHE A 127 22.90 -31.88 14.33
N ALA A 128 23.06 -32.93 13.52
CA ALA A 128 22.02 -33.89 13.21
C ALA A 128 22.54 -35.31 13.40
N ALA A 129 21.67 -36.22 13.86
CA ALA A 129 22.06 -37.60 14.13
C ALA A 129 22.36 -38.41 12.85
N GLY A 130 21.78 -38.02 11.70
CA GLY A 130 21.93 -38.71 10.40
C GLY A 130 23.23 -38.42 9.63
N GLY A 131 24.06 -37.52 10.15
CA GLY A 131 25.41 -37.23 9.66
C GLY A 131 25.56 -36.00 8.76
N GLY A 132 26.71 -35.92 8.08
CA GLY A 132 27.28 -34.66 7.55
C GLY A 132 26.39 -33.88 6.57
N LEU A 133 25.47 -34.55 5.87
CA LEU A 133 24.53 -33.90 4.95
C LEU A 133 23.33 -33.27 5.67
N ASP A 134 22.98 -33.76 6.86
CA ASP A 134 21.81 -33.33 7.62
C ASP A 134 22.13 -32.18 8.60
N HIS A 135 23.42 -31.94 8.87
CA HIS A 135 23.85 -30.77 9.63
C HIS A 135 23.42 -29.49 8.92
N ARG A 136 23.02 -28.47 9.69
CA ARG A 136 22.56 -27.18 9.15
C ARG A 136 23.46 -26.04 9.63
N LYS A 137 23.39 -24.89 8.95
CA LYS A 137 24.05 -23.63 9.35
C LYS A 137 25.55 -23.83 9.62
N GLY A 138 26.07 -23.21 10.68
CA GLY A 138 27.48 -23.30 11.08
C GLY A 138 27.93 -24.70 11.46
N ALA A 139 27.04 -25.56 11.94
CA ALA A 139 27.37 -26.95 12.30
C ALA A 139 27.85 -27.74 11.07
N LYS A 140 27.18 -27.52 9.93
CA LYS A 140 27.57 -28.12 8.64
C LYS A 140 28.96 -27.65 8.23
N ALA A 141 29.20 -26.34 8.23
CA ALA A 141 30.50 -25.78 7.91
C ALA A 141 31.62 -26.32 8.80
N LEU A 142 31.38 -26.36 10.13
CA LEU A 142 32.35 -26.86 11.10
C LEU A 142 32.71 -28.32 10.84
N SER A 143 31.70 -29.18 10.66
CA SER A 143 31.92 -30.61 10.40
C SER A 143 32.68 -30.86 9.09
N GLN A 144 32.30 -30.16 8.01
CA GLN A 144 32.90 -30.33 6.69
C GLN A 144 34.35 -29.85 6.70
N PHE A 145 34.58 -28.66 7.26
CA PHE A 145 35.92 -28.10 7.35
C PHE A 145 36.85 -28.95 8.23
N ALA A 146 36.35 -29.45 9.37
CA ALA A 146 37.13 -30.31 10.26
C ALA A 146 37.52 -31.64 9.61
N PHE A 147 36.66 -32.23 8.77
CA PHE A 147 37.02 -33.45 8.05
C PHE A 147 38.03 -33.21 6.93
N VAL A 148 37.91 -32.10 6.21
CA VAL A 148 38.83 -31.74 5.11
C VAL A 148 40.22 -31.41 5.68
N ASN A 149 40.29 -30.67 6.79
CA ASN A 149 41.51 -30.17 7.40
C ASN A 149 41.79 -30.85 8.76
N ARG A 150 41.68 -32.18 8.77
CA ARG A 150 41.76 -33.02 10.00
C ARG A 150 43.07 -32.89 10.77
N ASP A 151 44.15 -32.54 10.08
CA ASP A 151 45.50 -32.40 10.63
C ASP A 151 45.63 -31.15 11.51
N ILE A 152 44.84 -30.12 11.24
CA ILE A 152 44.89 -28.84 11.95
C ILE A 152 43.69 -28.68 12.90
N CYS A 153 42.52 -29.16 12.48
CA CYS A 153 41.27 -28.84 13.18
C CYS A 153 40.92 -29.81 14.31
N TRP A 154 41.40 -31.05 14.24
CA TRP A 154 40.81 -32.12 15.06
C TRP A 154 41.22 -32.07 16.53
N GLU A 155 42.41 -31.54 16.80
CA GLU A 155 42.89 -31.27 18.17
C GLU A 155 42.17 -30.08 18.81
N GLU A 156 41.58 -29.21 18.00
CA GLU A 156 40.85 -28.02 18.44
C GLU A 156 39.36 -28.29 18.73
N LEU A 157 38.87 -29.50 18.41
CA LEU A 157 37.51 -29.95 18.70
C LEU A 157 37.38 -30.41 20.15
N GLU A 158 36.47 -29.78 20.89
CA GLU A 158 36.26 -30.06 22.31
C GLU A 158 35.02 -30.92 22.52
N TRP A 159 35.16 -31.98 23.31
CA TRP A 159 34.13 -32.99 23.52
C TRP A 159 33.62 -32.95 24.96
N LYS A 160 32.30 -33.05 25.15
CA LYS A 160 31.69 -33.07 26.48
C LYS A 160 32.04 -34.34 27.29
N GLY A 161 32.55 -35.38 26.64
CA GLY A 161 32.94 -36.66 27.25
C GLY A 161 34.42 -36.73 27.65
N LYS A 162 34.79 -37.76 28.42
CA LYS A 162 36.18 -37.95 28.93
C LYS A 162 37.23 -38.24 27.86
N HIS A 163 36.83 -38.64 26.66
CA HIS A 163 37.73 -39.01 25.58
C HIS A 163 37.31 -38.33 24.29
N GLY A 164 38.26 -37.69 23.61
CA GLY A 164 38.05 -37.17 22.26
C GLY A 164 37.76 -38.29 21.27
N GLN A 165 36.98 -37.98 20.24
CA GLN A 165 36.62 -38.95 19.20
C GLN A 165 37.62 -38.90 18.06
N SER A 166 38.10 -40.04 17.58
CA SER A 166 39.05 -40.07 16.45
C SER A 166 38.35 -39.72 15.13
N PRO A 167 39.05 -39.12 14.14
CA PRO A 167 38.46 -38.77 12.86
C PRO A 167 37.79 -39.95 12.15
N ALA A 168 38.43 -41.13 12.18
CA ALA A 168 37.89 -42.34 11.58
C ALA A 168 36.59 -42.80 12.27
N MET A 169 36.50 -42.61 13.59
CA MET A 169 35.30 -42.97 14.35
C MET A 169 34.14 -42.03 14.04
N VAL A 170 34.39 -40.72 13.97
CA VAL A 170 33.33 -39.74 13.64
C VAL A 170 32.89 -39.86 12.19
N ALA A 171 33.78 -40.21 11.26
CA ALA A 171 33.42 -40.45 9.86
C ALA A 171 32.44 -41.64 9.70
N THR A 172 32.60 -42.68 10.52
CA THR A 172 31.70 -43.86 10.51
C THR A 172 30.46 -43.67 11.38
N LYS A 173 30.54 -42.82 12.41
CA LYS A 173 29.45 -42.48 13.32
C LYS A 173 29.30 -40.96 13.48
N PRO A 174 28.69 -40.28 12.51
CA PRO A 174 28.59 -38.81 12.53
C PRO A 174 27.80 -38.22 13.70
N HIS A 175 26.94 -39.01 14.36
CA HIS A 175 26.18 -38.54 15.53
C HIS A 175 27.07 -38.09 16.69
N TYR A 176 28.35 -38.48 16.73
CA TYR A 176 29.29 -37.99 17.74
C TYR A 176 29.43 -36.47 17.75
N PHE A 177 29.17 -35.77 16.64
CA PHE A 177 29.16 -34.30 16.64
C PHE A 177 28.14 -33.69 17.62
N LEU A 178 27.11 -34.44 18.04
CA LEU A 178 26.17 -34.01 19.09
C LEU A 178 26.84 -33.86 20.46
N ASP A 179 27.95 -34.57 20.67
CA ASP A 179 28.72 -34.56 21.92
C ASP A 179 29.78 -33.44 21.95
N LEU A 180 29.89 -32.61 20.90
CA LEU A 180 30.78 -31.46 20.90
C LEU A 180 30.35 -30.42 21.94
N ASP A 181 31.34 -29.87 22.64
CA ASP A 181 31.23 -28.56 23.26
C ASP A 181 31.39 -27.50 22.16
N VAL A 182 30.25 -27.11 21.59
CA VAL A 182 30.17 -26.15 20.49
C VAL A 182 30.77 -24.80 20.86
N GLN A 183 30.58 -24.35 22.11
CA GLN A 183 31.09 -23.06 22.53
C GLN A 183 32.61 -23.09 22.58
N GLN A 184 33.18 -24.04 23.32
CA GLN A 184 34.63 -24.12 23.47
C GLN A 184 35.32 -24.41 22.12
N THR A 185 34.73 -25.28 21.30
CA THR A 185 35.27 -25.58 19.96
C THR A 185 35.33 -24.32 19.09
N VAL A 186 34.29 -23.50 19.07
CA VAL A 186 34.29 -22.27 18.26
C VAL A 186 35.24 -21.22 18.85
N GLU A 187 35.36 -21.14 20.18
CA GLU A 187 36.36 -20.28 20.84
C GLU A 187 37.79 -20.69 20.46
N ASN A 188 38.10 -21.99 20.43
CA ASN A 188 39.38 -22.51 19.93
C ASN A 188 39.59 -22.12 18.46
N PHE A 189 38.59 -22.30 17.59
CA PHE A 189 38.69 -21.93 16.16
C PHE A 189 38.86 -20.43 15.93
N LEU A 190 38.35 -19.57 16.82
CA LEU A 190 38.58 -18.12 16.74
C LEU A 190 40.06 -17.77 16.94
N VAL A 191 40.80 -18.54 17.73
CA VAL A 191 42.21 -18.29 18.07
C VAL A 191 43.15 -19.09 17.17
N ASN A 192 42.91 -20.40 17.07
CA ASN A 192 43.86 -21.38 16.55
C ASN A 192 43.62 -21.77 15.09
N VAL A 193 42.42 -21.52 14.54
CA VAL A 193 42.04 -21.94 13.16
C VAL A 193 41.49 -20.76 12.34
N PRO A 194 42.30 -19.73 12.04
CA PRO A 194 41.84 -18.54 11.30
C PRO A 194 41.35 -18.86 9.88
N GLU A 195 41.83 -19.93 9.26
CA GLU A 195 41.50 -20.36 7.90
C GLU A 195 40.02 -20.73 7.76
N PHE A 196 39.40 -21.24 8.83
CA PHE A 196 37.98 -21.60 8.84
C PHE A 196 37.09 -20.42 8.44
N TRP A 197 37.39 -19.22 8.94
CA TRP A 197 36.56 -18.03 8.74
C TRP A 197 36.63 -17.47 7.31
N SER A 198 37.62 -17.89 6.52
CA SER A 198 37.77 -17.54 5.09
C SER A 198 37.57 -18.75 4.18
N SER A 199 37.11 -19.87 4.73
CA SER A 199 36.92 -21.12 4.00
C SER A 199 35.67 -21.10 3.12
N ASN A 200 35.69 -21.95 2.08
CA ASN A 200 34.52 -22.13 1.22
C ASN A 200 33.38 -22.78 2.01
N GLU A 201 33.66 -23.74 2.89
CA GLU A 201 32.68 -24.44 3.72
C GLU A 201 31.89 -23.46 4.60
N PHE A 202 32.59 -22.50 5.21
CA PHE A 202 31.95 -21.46 6.00
C PHE A 202 31.19 -20.47 5.11
N ALA A 203 31.78 -20.00 4.01
CA ALA A 203 31.12 -19.09 3.07
C ALA A 203 29.82 -19.67 2.48
N GLU A 204 29.82 -20.95 2.08
CA GLU A 204 28.62 -21.65 1.58
C GLU A 204 27.49 -21.65 2.62
N SER A 205 27.81 -21.80 3.91
CA SER A 205 26.80 -21.80 4.99
C SER A 205 26.10 -20.44 5.17
N LEU A 206 26.65 -19.36 4.63
CA LEU A 206 26.13 -18.00 4.78
C LEU A 206 25.23 -17.57 3.62
N LYS A 207 25.31 -18.25 2.46
CA LYS A 207 24.64 -17.83 1.21
C LYS A 207 23.13 -17.71 1.33
N ASP A 208 22.50 -18.57 2.12
CA ASP A 208 21.05 -18.54 2.32
C ASP A 208 20.58 -17.34 3.17
N GLY A 209 21.51 -16.65 3.84
CA GLY A 209 21.24 -15.46 4.65
C GLY A 209 20.59 -15.75 6.01
N GLU A 210 20.45 -17.02 6.41
CA GLU A 210 19.86 -17.37 7.72
C GLU A 210 20.60 -16.76 8.91
N ILE A 211 21.90 -16.51 8.76
CA ILE A 211 22.72 -15.88 9.81
C ILE A 211 22.24 -14.47 10.17
N LEU A 212 21.59 -13.77 9.22
CA LEU A 212 21.10 -12.40 9.43
C LEU A 212 20.06 -12.32 10.56
N PHE A 213 19.39 -13.44 10.85
CA PHE A 213 18.38 -13.54 11.92
C PHE A 213 18.96 -13.90 13.29
N VAL A 214 20.25 -14.25 13.38
CA VAL A 214 20.93 -14.48 14.66
C VAL A 214 21.03 -13.18 15.44
N ASP A 215 21.40 -12.09 14.76
CA ASP A 215 21.44 -10.75 15.33
C ASP A 215 21.18 -9.70 14.25
N ARG A 216 19.90 -9.44 14.02
CA ARG A 216 19.44 -8.55 12.97
C ARG A 216 19.98 -7.13 13.11
N GLN A 217 20.10 -6.63 14.34
CA GLN A 217 20.58 -5.28 14.58
C GLN A 217 22.05 -5.13 14.17
N PHE A 218 22.90 -6.07 14.56
CA PHE A 218 24.30 -6.10 14.15
C PHE A 218 24.44 -6.08 12.62
N PHE A 219 23.70 -6.93 11.92
CA PHE A 219 23.80 -7.00 10.46
C PHE A 219 23.24 -5.78 9.77
N VAL A 220 22.16 -5.18 10.28
CA VAL A 220 21.64 -3.93 9.73
C VAL A 220 22.68 -2.82 9.86
N GLU A 221 23.27 -2.64 11.03
CA GLU A 221 24.33 -1.64 11.26
C GLU A 221 25.54 -1.89 10.35
N TYR A 222 25.99 -3.14 10.27
CA TYR A 222 27.08 -3.54 9.38
C TYR A 222 26.81 -3.21 7.91
N PHE A 223 25.63 -3.54 7.38
CA PHE A 223 25.28 -3.24 6.00
C PHE A 223 25.08 -1.73 5.75
N VAL A 224 24.59 -0.98 6.73
CA VAL A 224 24.52 0.49 6.65
C VAL A 224 25.92 1.09 6.54
N ASP A 225 26.89 0.59 7.30
CA ASP A 225 28.27 1.03 7.21
C ASP A 225 28.90 0.62 5.87
N LEU A 226 28.59 -0.56 5.34
CA LEU A 226 28.99 -0.94 3.98
C LEU A 226 28.43 0.01 2.92
N MET A 227 27.18 0.47 3.07
CA MET A 227 26.56 1.41 2.13
C MET A 227 27.21 2.79 2.18
N TYR A 228 27.43 3.31 3.38
CA TYR A 228 27.75 4.71 3.56
C TYR A 228 29.24 4.97 3.82
N GLU A 229 29.92 4.13 4.58
CA GLU A 229 31.34 4.32 4.88
C GLU A 229 32.23 3.67 3.81
N GLU A 230 31.88 2.47 3.33
CA GLU A 230 32.65 1.76 2.29
C GLU A 230 32.18 2.04 0.85
N ASP A 231 31.00 2.62 0.66
CA ASP A 231 30.33 2.79 -0.65
C ASP A 231 30.35 1.50 -1.49
N SER A 232 29.99 0.38 -0.85
CA SER A 232 30.10 -0.95 -1.44
C SER A 232 29.20 -1.13 -2.66
N ARG A 233 29.80 -1.38 -3.82
CA ARG A 233 29.07 -1.63 -5.08
C ARG A 233 28.11 -2.81 -4.99
N ASP A 234 28.58 -3.94 -4.44
CA ASP A 234 27.78 -5.16 -4.27
C ASP A 234 26.50 -4.89 -3.46
N VAL A 235 26.60 -4.08 -2.39
CA VAL A 235 25.44 -3.72 -1.56
C VAL A 235 24.48 -2.81 -2.31
N TRP A 236 24.99 -1.80 -3.02
CA TRP A 236 24.15 -0.91 -3.83
C TRP A 236 23.46 -1.63 -4.99
N GLU A 237 24.12 -2.63 -5.60
CA GLU A 237 23.52 -3.47 -6.63
C GLU A 237 22.33 -4.29 -6.08
N VAL A 238 22.51 -4.94 -4.93
CA VAL A 238 21.42 -5.65 -4.24
C VAL A 238 20.27 -4.73 -3.89
N ILE A 239 20.56 -3.53 -3.39
CA ILE A 239 19.55 -2.52 -3.06
C ILE A 239 18.79 -2.09 -4.31
N ASN A 240 19.49 -1.70 -5.38
CA ASN A 240 18.85 -1.27 -6.62
C ASN A 240 17.99 -2.41 -7.21
N GLN A 241 18.49 -3.65 -7.20
CA GLN A 241 17.76 -4.80 -7.67
C GLN A 241 16.50 -5.06 -6.82
N PHE A 242 16.59 -4.97 -5.50
CA PHE A 242 15.43 -5.10 -4.62
C PHE A 242 14.41 -3.98 -4.86
N LEU A 243 14.85 -2.73 -4.97
CA LEU A 243 14.00 -1.59 -5.29
C LEU A 243 13.35 -1.71 -6.67
N PHE A 244 13.95 -2.43 -7.61
CA PHE A 244 13.37 -2.67 -8.93
C PHE A 244 12.31 -3.79 -8.90
N GLU A 245 12.53 -4.84 -8.11
CA GLU A 245 11.66 -6.02 -8.02
C GLU A 245 10.45 -5.83 -7.09
N GLU A 246 10.60 -5.09 -6.01
CA GLU A 246 9.56 -4.88 -5.00
C GLU A 246 8.43 -3.97 -5.52
N SER A 247 7.20 -4.12 -5.03
CA SER A 247 6.11 -3.24 -5.44
C SER A 247 6.22 -1.83 -4.85
N PHE A 248 5.87 -0.81 -5.65
CA PHE A 248 5.88 0.59 -5.21
C PHE A 248 5.09 0.80 -3.91
N SER A 249 3.90 0.20 -3.86
CA SER A 249 3.01 0.27 -2.71
C SER A 249 3.67 -0.28 -1.45
N SER A 250 4.30 -1.45 -1.53
CA SER A 250 5.01 -2.08 -0.43
C SER A 250 6.16 -1.19 0.07
N LEU A 251 6.99 -0.67 -0.82
CA LEU A 251 8.06 0.26 -0.45
C LEU A 251 7.50 1.52 0.22
N CYS A 252 6.46 2.13 -0.33
CA CYS A 252 5.88 3.35 0.21
C CYS A 252 5.35 3.15 1.64
N HIS A 253 4.59 2.06 1.88
CA HIS A 253 4.04 1.77 3.20
C HIS A 253 5.13 1.58 4.27
N HIS A 254 6.26 0.96 3.93
CA HIS A 254 7.32 0.71 4.91
C HIS A 254 8.30 1.89 5.06
N LEU A 255 8.58 2.61 3.96
CA LEU A 255 9.64 3.61 3.92
C LEU A 255 9.14 5.04 4.12
N LEU A 256 7.95 5.41 3.66
CA LEU A 256 7.47 6.80 3.79
C LEU A 256 7.09 7.15 5.23
N ILE A 257 6.59 6.18 5.98
CA ILE A 257 6.13 6.41 7.36
C ILE A 257 7.28 6.90 8.25
N ILE A 258 8.48 6.34 8.04
CA ILE A 258 9.67 6.66 8.84
C ILE A 258 10.42 7.93 8.40
N LEU A 259 10.09 8.50 7.23
CA LEU A 259 10.76 9.71 6.76
C LEU A 259 10.46 10.89 7.69
N GLU A 260 11.42 11.78 7.88
CA GLU A 260 11.10 13.10 8.42
C GLU A 260 10.23 13.88 7.43
N GLU A 261 9.55 14.93 7.88
CA GLU A 261 8.70 15.75 7.00
C GLU A 261 9.49 16.45 5.89
N ARG A 262 10.72 16.90 6.20
CA ARG A 262 11.61 17.47 5.20
C ARG A 262 11.95 16.46 4.10
N ASP A 263 12.20 15.23 4.49
CA ASP A 263 12.54 14.15 3.56
C ASP A 263 11.33 13.67 2.77
N LEU A 264 10.15 13.63 3.38
CA LEU A 264 8.89 13.35 2.69
C LEU A 264 8.57 14.45 1.67
N HIS A 265 8.87 15.71 1.99
CA HIS A 265 8.74 16.81 1.04
C HIS A 265 9.72 16.64 -0.15
N SER A 266 10.99 16.34 0.11
CA SER A 266 11.95 16.05 -0.97
C SER A 266 11.56 14.82 -1.79
N PHE A 267 10.97 13.79 -1.18
CA PHE A 267 10.39 12.65 -1.89
C PHE A 267 9.29 13.11 -2.87
N LEU A 268 8.39 13.99 -2.44
CA LEU A 268 7.32 14.53 -3.29
C LEU A 268 7.86 15.37 -4.44
N GLU A 269 8.91 16.17 -4.22
CA GLU A 269 9.56 16.94 -5.29
C GLU A 269 10.20 16.03 -6.35
N LEU A 270 10.83 14.93 -5.92
CA LEU A 270 11.38 13.92 -6.84
C LEU A 270 10.26 13.19 -7.59
N LEU A 271 9.21 12.79 -6.88
CA LEU A 271 8.04 12.15 -7.47
C LEU A 271 7.40 13.04 -8.54
N CYS A 272 7.21 14.33 -8.26
CA CYS A 272 6.66 15.31 -9.19
C CYS A 272 7.42 15.36 -10.53
N LYS A 273 8.75 15.18 -10.52
CA LYS A 273 9.58 15.20 -11.73
C LYS A 273 9.43 13.95 -12.60
N LEU A 274 9.00 12.84 -11.99
CA LEU A 274 8.87 11.54 -12.65
C LEU A 274 7.44 11.27 -13.15
N LEU A 275 6.47 12.07 -12.72
CA LEU A 275 5.08 11.97 -13.14
C LEU A 275 4.84 12.77 -14.42
N ASP A 276 4.49 12.07 -15.50
CA ASP A 276 3.90 12.66 -16.72
C ASP A 276 2.45 12.18 -16.86
N PRO A 277 1.47 12.85 -16.23
CA PRO A 277 0.08 12.48 -16.44
C PRO A 277 -0.36 13.04 -17.79
N ARG A 278 -0.21 12.21 -18.83
CA ARG A 278 -1.09 12.32 -19.98
C ARG A 278 -2.50 12.10 -19.46
N MET A 279 -3.32 13.14 -19.54
CA MET A 279 -4.69 13.15 -19.04
C MET A 279 -5.55 12.20 -19.86
N GLU A 280 -5.46 10.89 -19.61
CA GLU A 280 -6.43 9.96 -20.16
C GLU A 280 -7.71 10.03 -19.30
N PRO A 281 -8.86 10.39 -19.89
CA PRO A 281 -10.07 10.77 -19.15
C PRO A 281 -10.74 9.64 -18.37
N LYS A 282 -10.20 8.41 -18.41
CA LYS A 282 -10.88 7.17 -18.02
C LYS A 282 -10.75 6.78 -16.54
N GLU A 283 -9.76 7.29 -15.80
CA GLU A 283 -9.43 6.72 -14.47
C GLU A 283 -9.61 7.67 -13.26
N PHE A 284 -10.36 8.76 -13.42
CA PHE A 284 -10.63 9.69 -12.31
C PHE A 284 -11.48 9.12 -11.16
N GLY A 285 -12.02 7.90 -11.31
CA GLY A 285 -12.63 7.16 -10.20
C GLY A 285 -11.61 6.65 -9.18
N ASN A 286 -10.32 6.57 -9.55
CA ASN A 286 -9.24 6.20 -8.64
C ASN A 286 -8.70 7.44 -7.91
N SER A 287 -8.85 7.47 -6.59
CA SER A 287 -8.33 8.54 -5.72
C SER A 287 -6.84 8.80 -5.92
N SER A 288 -6.04 7.74 -6.10
CA SER A 288 -4.60 7.88 -6.27
C SER A 288 -4.23 8.52 -7.60
N TYR A 289 -4.99 8.29 -8.68
CA TYR A 289 -4.77 8.94 -9.97
C TYR A 289 -5.09 10.44 -9.90
N LEU A 290 -6.18 10.83 -9.23
CA LEU A 290 -6.50 12.24 -9.02
C LEU A 290 -5.39 12.95 -8.24
N PHE A 291 -4.84 12.29 -7.22
CA PHE A 291 -3.74 12.83 -6.45
C PHE A 291 -2.44 12.92 -7.26
N GLU A 292 -2.18 11.97 -8.14
CA GLU A 292 -1.07 12.00 -9.09
C GLU A 292 -1.12 13.24 -10.00
N VAL A 293 -2.29 13.56 -10.55
CA VAL A 293 -2.49 14.78 -11.35
C VAL A 293 -2.19 16.02 -10.52
N ILE A 294 -2.64 16.06 -9.25
CA ILE A 294 -2.36 17.17 -8.35
C ILE A 294 -0.86 17.32 -8.10
N ILE A 295 -0.15 16.22 -7.81
CA ILE A 295 1.31 16.24 -7.63
C ILE A 295 1.99 16.76 -8.89
N SER A 296 1.62 16.30 -10.08
CA SER A 296 2.28 16.76 -11.31
C SER A 296 2.11 18.27 -11.58
N LYS A 297 0.93 18.82 -11.26
CA LYS A 297 0.59 20.23 -11.55
C LYS A 297 0.96 21.17 -10.40
N CYS A 298 1.07 20.67 -9.17
CA CYS A 298 1.31 21.47 -7.97
C CYS A 298 2.55 21.08 -7.15
N GLY A 299 3.22 19.98 -7.47
CA GLY A 299 4.27 19.38 -6.65
C GLY A 299 5.44 20.30 -6.34
N ASN A 300 5.77 21.22 -7.26
CA ASN A 300 6.82 22.22 -7.09
C ASN A 300 6.34 23.52 -6.41
N CYS A 301 5.06 23.64 -6.05
CA CYS A 301 4.42 24.93 -5.72
C CYS A 301 4.01 25.12 -4.25
N GLY A 302 4.26 24.14 -3.36
CA GLY A 302 3.68 24.18 -2.02
C GLY A 302 4.50 23.53 -0.91
N SER A 303 4.19 23.89 0.34
CA SER A 303 4.72 23.19 1.52
C SER A 303 4.11 21.80 1.64
N ILE A 304 4.76 20.93 2.43
CA ILE A 304 4.21 19.61 2.74
C ILE A 304 2.80 19.69 3.35
N ASP A 305 2.55 20.71 4.16
CA ASP A 305 1.25 20.94 4.79
C ASP A 305 0.15 21.20 3.74
N GLN A 306 0.48 21.88 2.64
CA GLN A 306 -0.47 22.07 1.54
C GLN A 306 -0.79 20.75 0.83
N MET A 307 0.20 19.87 0.65
CA MET A 307 -0.03 18.56 0.05
C MET A 307 -0.87 17.66 0.96
N MET A 308 -0.61 17.72 2.26
CA MET A 308 -1.42 17.06 3.28
C MET A 308 -2.88 17.54 3.26
N LEU A 309 -3.10 18.86 3.22
CA LEU A 309 -4.43 19.45 3.12
C LEU A 309 -5.16 19.02 1.85
N LEU A 310 -4.49 19.11 0.70
CA LEU A 310 -5.07 18.71 -0.58
C LEU A 310 -5.44 17.23 -0.58
N ASN A 311 -4.58 16.35 -0.06
CA ASN A 311 -4.89 14.93 0.09
C ASN A 311 -6.08 14.69 1.03
N ALA A 312 -6.13 15.38 2.17
CA ALA A 312 -7.21 15.21 3.14
C ALA A 312 -8.58 15.56 2.51
N ILE A 313 -8.65 16.68 1.80
CA ILE A 313 -9.90 17.20 1.22
C ILE A 313 -10.32 16.39 -0.02
N ILE A 314 -9.38 16.03 -0.89
CA ILE A 314 -9.69 15.51 -2.23
C ILE A 314 -9.82 13.99 -2.24
N THR A 315 -8.92 13.30 -1.55
CA THR A 315 -8.82 11.84 -1.61
C THR A 315 -9.43 11.14 -0.39
N GLN A 316 -9.45 11.81 0.76
CA GLN A 316 -9.75 11.22 2.07
C GLN A 316 -10.97 11.87 2.75
N GLY A 317 -11.94 12.33 1.96
CA GLY A 317 -13.09 13.10 2.47
C GLY A 317 -13.91 12.38 3.56
N ARG A 318 -14.03 11.05 3.47
CA ARG A 318 -14.69 10.21 4.48
C ARG A 318 -13.91 10.18 5.79
N GLN A 319 -12.60 9.99 5.72
CA GLN A 319 -11.70 9.99 6.86
C GLN A 319 -11.66 11.37 7.51
N LEU A 320 -11.61 12.44 6.71
CA LEU A 320 -11.68 13.81 7.21
C LEU A 320 -12.99 14.06 7.96
N LEU A 321 -14.13 13.59 7.47
CA LEU A 321 -15.40 13.73 8.20
C LEU A 321 -15.41 12.94 9.52
N ARG A 322 -14.88 11.71 9.54
CA ARG A 322 -14.75 10.93 10.78
C ARG A 322 -13.83 11.64 11.78
N PHE A 323 -12.68 12.10 11.31
CA PHE A 323 -11.73 12.87 12.10
C PHE A 323 -12.38 14.10 12.76
N LEU A 324 -13.22 14.82 12.02
CA LEU A 324 -13.98 15.96 12.55
C LEU A 324 -14.99 15.58 13.63
N HIS A 325 -15.57 14.38 13.58
CA HIS A 325 -16.53 13.91 14.58
C HIS A 325 -15.86 13.31 15.82
N GLU A 326 -14.73 12.65 15.65
CA GLU A 326 -14.06 11.88 16.72
C GLU A 326 -12.99 12.70 17.45
N GLU A 327 -12.16 13.46 16.71
CA GLU A 327 -11.02 14.21 17.25
C GLU A 327 -11.19 15.74 17.18
N GLY A 328 -12.23 16.22 16.48
CA GLY A 328 -12.56 17.63 16.41
C GLY A 328 -13.01 18.18 17.76
N GLY A 329 -12.43 19.30 18.20
CA GLY A 329 -12.95 20.05 19.33
C GLY A 329 -14.39 20.50 19.08
N LEU A 330 -15.18 20.61 20.16
CA LEU A 330 -16.58 21.08 20.10
C LEU A 330 -16.69 22.45 19.39
N GLU A 331 -15.66 23.29 19.52
CA GLU A 331 -15.58 24.61 18.92
C GLU A 331 -15.43 24.52 17.38
N GLU A 332 -14.46 23.75 16.87
CA GLU A 332 -14.24 23.60 15.44
C GLU A 332 -15.41 22.92 14.74
N HIS A 333 -16.02 21.92 15.38
CA HIS A 333 -17.22 21.28 14.86
C HIS A 333 -18.40 22.26 14.78
N SER A 334 -18.57 23.15 15.78
CA SER A 334 -19.59 24.20 15.74
C SER A 334 -19.34 25.21 14.60
N LYS A 335 -18.08 25.61 14.37
CA LYS A 335 -17.69 26.51 13.26
C LYS A 335 -17.97 25.87 11.91
N ILE A 336 -17.64 24.60 11.72
CA ILE A 336 -17.94 23.89 10.47
C ILE A 336 -19.45 23.84 10.25
N LYS A 337 -20.25 23.52 11.27
CA LYS A 337 -21.72 23.52 11.14
C LYS A 337 -22.27 24.91 10.78
N ASP A 338 -21.75 25.98 11.39
CA ASP A 338 -22.11 27.36 11.03
C ASP A 338 -21.78 27.67 9.58
N ILE A 339 -20.55 27.42 9.15
CA ILE A 339 -20.08 27.63 7.77
C ILE A 339 -20.95 26.84 6.79
N MET A 340 -21.27 25.58 7.09
CA MET A 340 -22.11 24.74 6.25
C MET A 340 -23.54 25.28 6.16
N SER A 341 -24.11 25.78 7.26
CA SER A 341 -25.44 26.40 7.24
C SER A 341 -25.47 27.66 6.36
N ARG A 342 -24.42 28.48 6.43
CA ARG A 342 -24.24 29.69 5.60
C ARG A 342 -24.03 29.33 4.14
N LEU A 343 -23.26 28.28 3.84
CA LEU A 343 -23.08 27.77 2.46
C LEU A 343 -24.39 27.23 1.88
N ARG A 344 -25.21 26.55 2.68
CA ARG A 344 -26.54 26.06 2.26
C ARG A 344 -27.54 27.18 2.00
N ALA A 345 -27.43 28.29 2.74
CA ALA A 345 -28.29 29.46 2.55
C ALA A 345 -28.02 30.21 1.23
N ILE A 346 -26.89 29.95 0.56
CA ILE A 346 -26.58 30.55 -0.74
C ILE A 346 -27.47 29.91 -1.82
N PRO A 347 -28.30 30.69 -2.54
CA PRO A 347 -29.09 30.17 -3.65
C PRO A 347 -28.16 29.52 -4.68
N SER A 348 -28.40 28.26 -4.98
CA SER A 348 -27.62 27.53 -5.99
C SER A 348 -28.47 27.38 -7.25
N ASN A 349 -27.93 27.85 -8.37
CA ASN A 349 -28.43 27.60 -9.73
C ASN A 349 -27.32 26.92 -10.55
N ALA A 350 -27.60 26.49 -11.78
CA ALA A 350 -26.61 25.81 -12.64
C ALA A 350 -25.31 26.60 -12.86
N ASN A 351 -25.36 27.94 -12.78
CA ASN A 351 -24.23 28.84 -13.01
C ASN A 351 -23.52 29.31 -11.72
N SER A 352 -23.95 28.87 -10.54
CA SER A 352 -23.42 29.40 -9.26
C SER A 352 -21.95 29.01 -8.96
N LEU A 353 -21.37 28.04 -9.69
CA LEU A 353 -19.93 27.76 -9.66
C LEU A 353 -19.13 28.53 -10.74
N VAL A 354 -19.76 29.20 -11.72
CA VAL A 354 -19.07 29.95 -12.79
C VAL A 354 -18.05 30.93 -12.23
N PRO A 355 -18.36 31.74 -11.20
CA PRO A 355 -17.38 32.68 -10.70
C PRO A 355 -16.19 32.00 -10.00
N ILE A 356 -16.41 30.83 -9.37
CA ILE A 356 -15.31 30.01 -8.83
C ILE A 356 -14.42 29.55 -9.98
N PHE A 357 -15.00 29.02 -11.06
CA PHE A 357 -14.23 28.66 -12.26
C PHE A 357 -13.48 29.85 -12.87
N MET A 358 -14.13 31.02 -13.00
CA MET A 358 -13.49 32.23 -13.50
C MET A 358 -12.34 32.71 -12.61
N GLN A 359 -12.48 32.60 -11.30
CA GLN A 359 -11.37 32.88 -10.39
C GLN A 359 -10.28 31.80 -10.46
N CYS A 360 -10.64 30.53 -10.65
CA CYS A 360 -9.71 29.44 -10.87
C CYS A 360 -8.86 29.70 -12.12
N PHE A 361 -9.46 30.14 -13.23
CA PHE A 361 -8.73 30.48 -14.46
C PHE A 361 -7.71 31.60 -14.26
N LYS A 362 -7.97 32.55 -13.34
CA LYS A 362 -7.11 33.72 -13.09
C LYS A 362 -6.00 33.48 -12.04
N LYS A 363 -6.04 32.38 -11.28
CA LYS A 363 -5.16 32.15 -10.11
C LYS A 363 -4.12 31.06 -10.39
N ARG A 364 -3.13 30.96 -9.50
CA ARG A 364 -2.17 29.84 -9.47
C ARG A 364 -2.93 28.52 -9.33
N THR A 365 -2.45 27.50 -10.04
CA THR A 365 -2.98 26.13 -10.10
C THR A 365 -3.40 25.58 -8.74
N ILE A 366 -2.55 25.75 -7.72
CA ILE A 366 -2.79 25.20 -6.38
C ILE A 366 -4.00 25.83 -5.65
N LYS A 367 -4.23 27.15 -5.82
CA LYS A 367 -5.38 27.82 -5.16
C LYS A 367 -6.70 27.39 -5.79
N ALA A 368 -6.70 27.25 -7.12
CA ALA A 368 -7.85 26.77 -7.87
C ALA A 368 -8.21 25.33 -7.50
N ILE A 369 -7.23 24.41 -7.51
CA ILE A 369 -7.43 23.01 -7.11
C ILE A 369 -7.95 22.91 -5.67
N LYS A 370 -7.42 23.73 -4.76
CA LYS A 370 -7.87 23.78 -3.37
C LYS A 370 -9.34 24.19 -3.24
N TRP A 371 -9.77 25.24 -3.94
CA TRP A 371 -11.18 25.66 -3.91
C TRP A 371 -12.12 24.58 -4.49
N LEU A 372 -11.72 23.94 -5.59
CA LEU A 372 -12.49 22.83 -6.15
C LEU A 372 -12.57 21.64 -5.18
N GLY A 373 -11.46 21.30 -4.53
CA GLY A 373 -11.42 20.26 -3.50
C GLY A 373 -12.36 20.58 -2.34
N LEU A 374 -12.27 21.79 -1.78
CA LEU A 374 -13.13 22.23 -0.68
C LEU A 374 -14.61 22.19 -1.08
N GLN A 375 -14.93 22.64 -2.29
CA GLN A 375 -16.29 22.61 -2.81
C GLN A 375 -16.81 21.16 -2.99
N ALA A 376 -15.95 20.24 -3.40
CA ALA A 376 -16.29 18.82 -3.51
C ALA A 376 -16.49 18.19 -2.12
N TRP A 377 -15.68 18.57 -1.14
CA TRP A 377 -15.84 18.13 0.24
C TRP A 377 -17.09 18.70 0.91
N VAL A 378 -17.47 19.95 0.62
CA VAL A 378 -18.77 20.52 1.03
C VAL A 378 -19.92 19.70 0.45
N LEU A 379 -19.84 19.30 -0.83
CA LEU A 379 -20.84 18.44 -1.44
C LEU A 379 -20.89 17.07 -0.75
N TYR A 380 -19.74 16.46 -0.47
CA TYR A 380 -19.66 15.23 0.30
C TYR A 380 -20.33 15.35 1.68
N TYR A 381 -20.05 16.42 2.41
CA TYR A 381 -20.62 16.69 3.73
C TYR A 381 -22.15 16.81 3.66
N ILE A 382 -22.67 17.61 2.72
CA ILE A 382 -24.11 17.79 2.54
C ILE A 382 -24.79 16.47 2.17
N LEU A 383 -24.23 15.70 1.23
CA LEU A 383 -24.77 14.41 0.84
C LEU A 383 -24.78 13.41 2.00
N SER A 384 -23.75 13.42 2.85
CA SER A 384 -23.66 12.54 4.01
C SER A 384 -24.68 12.87 5.11
N GLU A 385 -25.10 14.13 5.21
CA GLU A 385 -26.06 14.63 6.23
C GLU A 385 -27.51 14.70 5.73
N GLU A 386 -27.76 14.87 4.44
CA GLU A 386 -29.11 15.09 3.89
C GLU A 386 -29.70 13.83 3.23
N CYS A 387 -28.86 12.92 2.72
CA CYS A 387 -29.32 11.77 1.93
C CYS A 387 -29.30 10.47 2.75
N HIS A 388 -30.32 10.25 3.57
CA HIS A 388 -30.47 9.03 4.38
C HIS A 388 -31.52 8.05 3.86
N THR A 389 -32.40 8.49 2.95
CA THR A 389 -33.54 7.69 2.47
C THR A 389 -33.41 7.34 0.99
N LEU A 390 -34.07 6.26 0.57
CA LEU A 390 -34.10 5.86 -0.85
C LEU A 390 -34.64 6.99 -1.73
N ASP A 391 -35.72 7.63 -1.30
CA ASP A 391 -36.37 8.70 -2.06
C ASP A 391 -35.48 9.94 -2.15
N SER A 392 -34.71 10.27 -1.10
CA SER A 392 -33.75 11.39 -1.16
C SER A 392 -32.64 11.16 -2.20
N TRP A 393 -32.14 9.93 -2.32
CA TRP A 393 -31.12 9.59 -3.33
C TRP A 393 -31.69 9.62 -4.75
N GLU A 394 -32.88 9.07 -4.95
CA GLU A 394 -33.48 9.04 -6.29
C GLU A 394 -33.96 10.41 -6.76
N LEU A 395 -34.43 11.26 -5.84
CA LEU A 395 -34.74 12.65 -6.13
C LEU A 395 -33.47 13.40 -6.55
N LEU A 396 -32.36 13.24 -5.79
CA LEU A 396 -31.06 13.82 -6.13
C LEU A 396 -30.62 13.43 -7.55
N PHE A 397 -30.77 12.14 -7.91
CA PHE A 397 -30.39 11.64 -9.22
C PHE A 397 -31.24 12.24 -10.33
N ARG A 398 -32.56 12.31 -10.15
CA ARG A 398 -33.47 12.92 -11.13
C ARG A 398 -33.20 14.42 -11.32
N ASP A 399 -33.04 15.14 -10.22
CA ASP A 399 -32.81 16.60 -10.22
C ASP A 399 -31.51 17.00 -10.95
N ASN A 400 -30.54 16.08 -11.00
CA ASN A 400 -29.24 16.29 -11.64
C ASN A 400 -29.06 15.48 -12.94
N ASN A 401 -30.15 14.98 -13.53
CA ASN A 401 -30.15 14.21 -14.78
C ASN A 401 -29.21 12.98 -14.78
N MET A 402 -29.05 12.32 -13.64
CA MET A 402 -28.26 11.08 -13.53
C MET A 402 -29.16 9.86 -13.72
N GLY A 403 -28.82 9.00 -14.67
CA GLY A 403 -29.51 7.73 -14.85
C GLY A 403 -29.15 6.76 -13.73
N PHE A 404 -30.12 6.04 -13.17
CA PHE A 404 -29.88 5.05 -12.12
C PHE A 404 -30.71 3.78 -12.31
N ARG A 405 -30.19 2.64 -11.84
CA ARG A 405 -30.90 1.36 -11.76
C ARG A 405 -30.74 0.80 -10.36
N ARG A 406 -31.82 0.28 -9.78
CA ARG A 406 -31.72 -0.46 -8.51
C ARG A 406 -31.11 -1.83 -8.79
N SER A 407 -30.09 -2.19 -8.02
CA SER A 407 -29.58 -3.54 -7.96
C SER A 407 -30.27 -4.26 -6.81
N ASN A 408 -31.30 -5.06 -7.14
CA ASN A 408 -31.90 -5.94 -6.15
C ASN A 408 -30.94 -7.12 -5.92
N GLN A 409 -30.25 -7.15 -4.79
CA GLN A 409 -29.76 -8.43 -4.28
C GLN A 409 -31.00 -9.27 -3.96
N TYR A 410 -31.09 -10.48 -4.56
CA TYR A 410 -32.20 -11.44 -4.51
C TYR A 410 -33.36 -11.22 -5.50
N ARG A 411 -33.15 -11.61 -6.75
CA ARG A 411 -34.14 -12.42 -7.50
C ARG A 411 -33.54 -13.80 -7.79
N LEU A 412 -33.61 -14.68 -6.79
CA LEU A 412 -33.54 -16.11 -7.03
C LEU A 412 -34.89 -16.52 -7.63
N LEU A 413 -34.88 -16.86 -8.92
CA LEU A 413 -35.88 -17.66 -9.65
C LEU A 413 -37.36 -17.31 -9.41
N ASP A 414 -37.92 -16.43 -10.24
CA ASP A 414 -39.33 -16.56 -10.65
C ASP A 414 -39.36 -17.06 -12.10
N HIS A 415 -39.40 -18.38 -12.22
CA HIS A 415 -40.06 -19.04 -13.35
C HIS A 415 -41.43 -19.47 -12.85
N ASP A 416 -42.43 -18.61 -12.96
CA ASP A 416 -43.76 -18.95 -13.50
C ASP A 416 -44.70 -17.73 -13.42
N GLU A 417 -45.69 -17.73 -14.30
CA GLU A 417 -46.72 -16.70 -14.54
C GLU A 417 -46.41 -15.65 -15.64
N LEU A 418 -46.20 -16.16 -16.86
CA LEU A 418 -46.74 -15.49 -18.04
C LEU A 418 -48.21 -15.90 -18.20
N SER A 419 -49.09 -15.12 -17.57
CA SER A 419 -50.51 -15.04 -17.89
C SER A 419 -50.69 -14.50 -19.32
N GLU A 420 -51.54 -15.20 -20.06
CA GLU A 420 -52.26 -14.85 -21.29
C GLU A 420 -52.55 -13.33 -21.38
N GLU A 421 -52.43 -12.66 -22.52
CA GLU A 421 -53.26 -12.78 -23.72
C GLU A 421 -52.57 -12.06 -24.89
N SER A 422 -52.59 -12.67 -26.09
CA SER A 422 -52.86 -12.02 -27.38
C SER A 422 -52.30 -12.91 -28.49
N ASP A 423 -53.15 -13.78 -29.04
CA ASP A 423 -52.93 -14.31 -30.37
C ASP A 423 -54.27 -14.41 -31.10
N SER A 424 -54.39 -13.61 -32.16
CA SER A 424 -55.49 -13.65 -33.10
C SER A 424 -55.07 -14.51 -34.30
N ASP A 425 -55.73 -15.67 -34.37
CA ASP A 425 -56.17 -16.41 -35.55
C ASP A 425 -55.37 -16.28 -36.86
N SER A 426 -54.65 -17.34 -37.24
CA SER A 426 -54.95 -18.05 -38.50
C SER A 426 -54.04 -19.26 -38.75
N GLY A 427 -54.65 -20.37 -39.19
CA GLY A 427 -54.06 -21.16 -40.28
C GLY A 427 -53.33 -22.47 -39.96
N ARG A 428 -54.12 -23.53 -39.76
CA ARG A 428 -53.98 -24.86 -40.39
C ARG A 428 -52.64 -25.64 -40.33
N LYS A 429 -52.81 -26.85 -39.76
CA LYS A 429 -52.40 -28.19 -40.22
C LYS A 429 -51.19 -28.88 -39.55
N ALA A 430 -51.55 -30.09 -39.11
CA ALA A 430 -50.79 -31.35 -39.13
C ALA A 430 -49.73 -31.60 -38.03
N SER A 431 -50.23 -32.26 -36.99
CA SER A 431 -49.70 -33.51 -36.40
C SER A 431 -48.32 -34.01 -36.85
N ILE A 432 -47.47 -34.37 -35.88
CA ILE A 432 -46.99 -35.75 -35.67
C ILE A 432 -46.44 -35.87 -34.24
N ARG A 433 -47.01 -36.81 -33.49
CA ARG A 433 -46.46 -37.38 -32.25
C ARG A 433 -45.33 -38.34 -32.62
N VAL A 434 -44.17 -38.23 -31.99
CA VAL A 434 -43.35 -39.43 -31.68
C VAL A 434 -42.72 -39.28 -30.30
N LYS A 435 -43.16 -40.14 -29.38
CA LYS A 435 -42.47 -40.49 -28.13
C LYS A 435 -41.27 -41.37 -28.47
N HIS A 436 -40.14 -41.22 -27.78
CA HIS A 436 -39.43 -42.39 -27.25
C HIS A 436 -38.48 -42.06 -26.08
N ARG A 437 -38.33 -43.09 -25.24
CA ARG A 437 -37.85 -43.15 -23.85
C ARG A 437 -36.33 -43.32 -23.70
N ARG A 438 -35.83 -42.84 -22.54
CA ARG A 438 -34.83 -43.42 -21.60
C ARG A 438 -33.41 -43.76 -22.13
N LYS A 439 -32.39 -43.22 -21.46
CA LYS A 439 -31.52 -43.97 -20.52
C LYS A 439 -30.47 -43.09 -19.81
N GLU A 440 -30.27 -43.38 -18.53
CA GLU A 440 -29.19 -42.90 -17.65
C GLU A 440 -27.79 -43.19 -18.21
N LYS A 441 -26.80 -42.36 -17.79
CA LYS A 441 -25.47 -42.85 -17.39
C LYS A 441 -24.73 -41.84 -16.50
N ARG A 442 -24.53 -42.23 -15.23
CA ARG A 442 -23.54 -41.67 -14.30
C ARG A 442 -22.12 -41.79 -14.87
N ARG A 443 -21.27 -40.77 -14.67
CA ARG A 443 -19.81 -40.93 -14.51
C ARG A 443 -19.25 -39.90 -13.52
N LYS A 444 -18.83 -40.42 -12.36
CA LYS A 444 -17.88 -39.77 -11.43
C LYS A 444 -16.49 -39.75 -12.08
N ARG A 445 -15.75 -38.65 -11.95
CA ARG A 445 -14.28 -38.65 -11.88
C ARG A 445 -13.84 -37.66 -10.78
N ARG A 446 -13.38 -38.22 -9.66
CA ARG A 446 -12.45 -37.57 -8.72
C ARG A 446 -11.04 -37.80 -9.26
N LYS A 447 -10.18 -36.78 -9.17
CA LYS A 447 -8.72 -36.95 -9.09
C LYS A 447 -8.19 -35.95 -8.06
N SER A 448 -7.44 -36.47 -7.10
CA SER A 448 -6.75 -35.79 -6.01
C SER A 448 -5.24 -35.71 -6.28
N PHE A 449 -4.53 -35.05 -5.35
CA PHE A 449 -3.08 -34.80 -5.20
C PHE A 449 -2.60 -33.51 -5.87
N GLY A 450 -1.89 -32.58 -5.23
CA GLY A 450 -1.35 -32.40 -3.86
C GLY A 450 -0.74 -30.98 -3.85
N GLY A 451 -0.91 -30.17 -2.80
CA GLY A 451 0.05 -30.10 -1.69
C GLY A 451 1.24 -29.20 -2.05
N ASP A 452 1.06 -27.89 -1.95
CA ASP A 452 2.16 -26.92 -1.83
C ASP A 452 1.78 -25.90 -0.75
N ASP A 453 2.45 -26.00 0.39
CA ASP A 453 2.31 -25.11 1.54
C ASP A 453 3.22 -23.88 1.30
N SER A 454 2.76 -22.90 0.53
CA SER A 454 3.32 -21.55 0.61
C SER A 454 2.63 -20.84 1.78
N ARG A 455 3.35 -20.71 2.89
CA ARG A 455 2.95 -19.89 4.04
C ARG A 455 3.00 -18.42 3.63
N ASP A 456 1.92 -17.93 3.04
CA ASP A 456 1.63 -16.51 2.96
C ASP A 456 1.29 -16.01 4.36
N ASN A 457 2.23 -15.28 4.97
CA ASN A 457 1.91 -14.36 6.05
C ASN A 457 1.24 -13.11 5.41
N GLU A 458 0.02 -13.29 4.92
CA GLU A 458 -0.91 -12.18 4.73
C GLU A 458 -1.36 -11.71 6.11
N LEU A 459 -0.78 -10.59 6.54
CA LEU A 459 -1.33 -9.81 7.65
C LEU A 459 -2.72 -9.27 7.23
N PRO A 460 -3.66 -9.16 8.17
CA PRO A 460 -5.08 -9.08 7.84
C PRO A 460 -5.43 -7.75 7.19
N ASP A 461 -6.24 -7.82 6.14
CA ASP A 461 -7.01 -6.70 5.61
C ASP A 461 -7.73 -5.96 6.76
N PHE A 462 -7.25 -4.76 7.09
CA PHE A 462 -7.84 -3.88 8.10
C PHE A 462 -9.15 -3.22 7.66
N TYR A 463 -9.91 -3.85 6.76
CA TYR A 463 -11.28 -3.44 6.37
C TYR A 463 -12.38 -4.26 7.02
N ALA A 464 -12.10 -5.00 8.09
CA ALA A 464 -13.14 -5.61 8.91
C ALA A 464 -13.65 -4.65 10.00
N ILE A 465 -14.42 -3.62 9.60
CA ILE A 465 -15.27 -2.91 10.56
C ILE A 465 -16.41 -3.85 10.94
N ASN A 466 -16.55 -4.08 12.24
CA ASN A 466 -17.61 -4.82 12.91
C ASN A 466 -19.01 -4.57 12.29
N THR A 467 -19.43 -5.43 11.37
CA THR A 467 -20.83 -5.62 11.01
C THR A 467 -21.53 -6.42 12.09
N ARG A 468 -21.82 -5.77 13.23
CA ARG A 468 -22.78 -6.29 14.21
C ARG A 468 -23.65 -5.16 14.72
N GLY A 469 -24.74 -4.92 13.99
CA GLY A 469 -25.93 -4.21 14.48
C GLY A 469 -26.65 -3.41 13.40
N LEU A 470 -27.80 -3.94 12.93
CA LEU A 470 -28.87 -3.27 12.15
C LEU A 470 -28.54 -2.99 10.67
N GLN A 471 -29.34 -3.30 9.64
CA GLN A 471 -30.65 -3.92 9.49
C GLN A 471 -30.82 -4.25 7.98
N ALA A 472 -31.66 -5.24 7.65
CA ALA A 472 -31.99 -5.62 6.28
C ALA A 472 -32.55 -4.45 5.43
N ASN A 473 -32.19 -4.39 4.14
CA ASN A 473 -32.56 -3.39 3.10
C ASN A 473 -31.52 -2.30 2.75
N ALA A 474 -30.23 -2.64 2.64
CA ALA A 474 -29.30 -1.75 1.94
C ALA A 474 -29.58 -1.83 0.43
N ALA A 475 -30.43 -0.94 -0.10
CA ALA A 475 -30.57 -0.80 -1.55
C ALA A 475 -29.26 -0.30 -2.13
N SER A 476 -28.85 -0.87 -3.27
CA SER A 476 -27.67 -0.46 -4.00
C SER A 476 -28.06 0.03 -5.39
N TRP A 477 -27.38 1.05 -5.89
CA TRP A 477 -27.67 1.70 -7.17
C TRP A 477 -26.53 1.51 -8.16
N LEU A 478 -26.87 1.18 -9.40
CA LEU A 478 -25.99 1.31 -10.56
C LEU A 478 -26.25 2.68 -11.17
N LEU A 479 -25.21 3.47 -11.42
CA LEU A 479 -25.37 4.85 -11.92
C LEU A 479 -24.88 4.98 -13.37
N SER A 480 -25.40 5.93 -14.12
CA SER A 480 -24.95 6.18 -15.50
C SER A 480 -23.54 6.78 -15.56
N ILE A 481 -23.10 7.44 -14.49
CA ILE A 481 -21.81 8.14 -14.40
C ILE A 481 -20.59 7.22 -14.47
N ASP A 482 -20.75 5.94 -14.11
CA ASP A 482 -19.71 4.91 -14.22
C ASP A 482 -20.04 3.87 -15.30
N GLY A 483 -21.00 4.16 -16.18
CA GLY A 483 -21.48 3.24 -17.20
C GLY A 483 -22.25 2.03 -16.66
N TYR A 484 -22.82 2.14 -15.45
CA TYR A 484 -23.49 1.04 -14.73
C TYR A 484 -22.55 -0.12 -14.38
N SER A 485 -21.27 0.18 -14.14
CA SER A 485 -20.24 -0.84 -13.91
C SER A 485 -20.17 -1.35 -12.47
N VAL A 486 -20.52 -0.51 -11.48
CA VAL A 486 -20.42 -0.84 -10.06
C VAL A 486 -21.72 -0.50 -9.33
N SER A 487 -22.13 -1.38 -8.40
CA SER A 487 -23.26 -1.14 -7.50
C SER A 487 -22.81 -0.37 -6.26
N TRP A 488 -23.35 0.83 -6.06
CA TRP A 488 -23.01 1.72 -4.95
C TRP A 488 -24.02 1.59 -3.82
N SER A 489 -23.52 1.46 -2.59
CA SER A 489 -24.35 1.50 -1.38
C SER A 489 -24.63 2.95 -0.97
N SER A 490 -25.67 3.17 -0.15
CA SER A 490 -25.96 4.50 0.41
C SER A 490 -24.78 5.10 1.20
N VAL A 491 -23.90 4.25 1.74
CA VAL A 491 -22.70 4.67 2.49
C VAL A 491 -21.59 5.16 1.56
N ASP A 492 -21.52 4.64 0.34
CA ASP A 492 -20.43 4.95 -0.61
C ASP A 492 -20.80 6.03 -1.63
N LEU A 493 -22.10 6.27 -1.82
CA LEU A 493 -22.62 7.26 -2.75
C LEU A 493 -22.11 8.70 -2.52
N PRO A 494 -22.06 9.24 -1.28
CA PRO A 494 -21.56 10.61 -1.07
C PRO A 494 -20.13 10.78 -1.60
N GLU A 495 -19.27 9.80 -1.35
CA GLU A 495 -17.86 9.83 -1.76
C GLU A 495 -17.71 9.66 -3.28
N HIS A 496 -18.44 8.71 -3.86
CA HIS A 496 -18.42 8.49 -5.30
C HIS A 496 -18.87 9.73 -6.09
N ILE A 497 -19.98 10.33 -5.68
CA ILE A 497 -20.58 11.49 -6.35
C ILE A 497 -19.69 12.72 -6.23
N SER A 498 -19.21 13.03 -5.02
CA SER A 498 -18.31 14.16 -4.79
C SER A 498 -17.01 14.04 -5.60
N LYS A 499 -16.42 12.85 -5.68
CA LYS A 499 -15.23 12.57 -6.52
C LYS A 499 -15.53 12.73 -8.01
N HIS A 500 -16.69 12.25 -8.48
CA HIS A 500 -17.12 12.44 -9.86
C HIS A 500 -17.28 13.93 -10.23
N CYS A 501 -17.91 14.71 -9.34
CA CYS A 501 -18.04 16.16 -9.53
C CYS A 501 -16.67 16.83 -9.60
N LEU A 502 -15.80 16.53 -8.64
CA LEU A 502 -14.44 17.08 -8.61
C LEU A 502 -13.65 16.75 -9.87
N SER A 503 -13.71 15.51 -10.34
CA SER A 503 -13.08 15.09 -11.59
C SER A 503 -13.55 15.92 -12.77
N THR A 504 -14.87 16.10 -12.89
CA THR A 504 -15.48 16.88 -13.97
C THR A 504 -15.02 18.34 -13.92
N TRP A 505 -15.01 18.95 -12.73
CA TRP A 505 -14.56 20.32 -12.54
C TRP A 505 -13.06 20.50 -12.82
N MET A 506 -12.22 19.55 -12.41
CA MET A 506 -10.79 19.58 -12.71
C MET A 506 -10.53 19.45 -14.21
N LYS A 507 -11.24 18.56 -14.91
CA LYS A 507 -11.14 18.44 -16.38
C LYS A 507 -11.45 19.78 -17.08
N LEU A 508 -12.52 20.45 -16.67
CA LEU A 508 -12.90 21.76 -17.22
C LEU A 508 -11.83 22.83 -16.95
N VAL A 509 -11.26 22.86 -15.73
CA VAL A 509 -10.22 23.84 -15.39
C VAL A 509 -8.92 23.58 -16.13
N PHE A 510 -8.47 22.34 -16.19
CA PHE A 510 -7.22 22.00 -16.86
C PHE A 510 -7.29 22.21 -18.38
N ALA A 511 -8.43 21.91 -19.02
CA ALA A 511 -8.62 22.16 -20.45
C ALA A 511 -8.54 23.65 -20.85
N LYS A 512 -8.69 24.58 -19.89
CA LYS A 512 -8.54 26.03 -20.11
C LYS A 512 -7.14 26.55 -19.77
N TRP A 513 -6.31 25.74 -19.13
CA TRP A 513 -4.92 26.08 -18.80
C TRP A 513 -3.89 25.56 -19.82
N GLU A 514 -4.32 24.62 -20.67
CA GLU A 514 -3.65 24.25 -21.92
C GLU A 514 -3.99 25.27 -23.02
#